data_AF-A0A3M2FU08-F1
#
_entry.id   AF-A0A3M2FU08-F1
#
_cell.length_a   1.000
_cell.length_b   1.000
_cell.length_c   1.000
_cell.angle_alpha   90.00
_cell.angle_beta   90.00
_cell.angle_gamma   90.00
#
_symmetry.space_group_name_H-M   'P 1'
#
loop_
_entity.id
_entity.type
_entity.pdbx_description
1 polymer ?
#
loop_
_entity_poly.entity_id
_entity_poly.type
_entity_poly.pdbx_seq_one_letter_code
_entity_poly.pdbx_strand_id
1 'polypeptide(L)'
;MLRITNLIFLLTPVLLWAGNETCALRDMRDAQVKVAGFTLNSDQTVSIHAMGAGGDKETRRIYNFQQDPFNMFAYAWIIDAHTRQMVWRMTVDNTKRDWWNKWRRTFEGGVRLKKGEYELYLCAIRPDKVSGFLSFERILDMVFGDDDWWEEQLRKWYVEVRGVDAVLSEEAVKKYHRAWQNQAIVSLESIGDGNYEKKGFSVTQDIDVDIYAIGEGWQGEMFDYGWILDMHNRKKVWRMRERKTSHAGGAIKNRVARDRITLPAGDYMVYYRSDDNHSAEKWNTNPPYDPDFWGIMVRPADSSISREIVREMEMPEPEPLIQLIRMGDDDYREAGLIVKEKGAFRIHALGEGRDNKMYDYGWISDAETGEEVWRMTYRETEHAGGSGKNRLFDGVITLPPGSYIVHYKTDDSHSYKEWNSTPPRNGKMWGITLYPMNKNQKAEKADVASLTPDVIIAELTRARNDEHLRKRFSIDKRTVVRIVALGEGDWDEMYDYGWIEDNSTHRKVWRMRYRNTDRAGGASKNRKTDTIITLEPGSYTVHYVTDDSHSFNNWNATPPDQPYMWGITIYKIED
;
A
#
# COMPACT_ATOMS: atom_id res chain seq x y z
N MET A 1 16.81 -86.70 38.52
CA MET A 1 18.22 -86.36 38.79
C MET A 1 18.91 -86.25 37.43
N LEU A 2 19.68 -85.18 37.19
CA LEU A 2 20.33 -84.77 35.92
C LEU A 2 19.38 -84.24 34.81
N ARG A 3 19.70 -83.23 33.99
CA ARG A 3 20.77 -82.22 33.94
C ARG A 3 20.22 -81.10 33.03
N ILE A 4 20.32 -79.85 33.47
CA ILE A 4 20.01 -78.66 32.67
C ILE A 4 21.24 -78.35 31.81
N THR A 5 21.08 -78.33 30.50
CA THR A 5 22.08 -77.84 29.54
C THR A 5 21.80 -76.35 29.27
N ASN A 6 22.68 -75.48 29.76
CA ASN A 6 22.69 -74.06 29.45
C ASN A 6 23.14 -73.85 27.99
N LEU A 7 22.26 -73.26 27.17
CA LEU A 7 22.63 -72.71 25.87
C LEU A 7 22.79 -71.19 26.02
N ILE A 8 24.04 -70.73 26.03
CA ILE A 8 24.40 -69.31 26.06
C ILE A 8 24.24 -68.76 24.64
N PHE A 9 23.21 -67.93 24.41
CA PHE A 9 23.13 -67.08 23.22
C PHE A 9 24.05 -65.88 23.43
N LEU A 10 25.18 -65.87 22.73
CA LEU A 10 26.02 -64.69 22.53
C LEU A 10 25.25 -63.72 21.61
N LEU A 11 24.65 -62.69 22.21
CA LEU A 11 24.20 -61.49 21.51
C LEU A 11 25.45 -60.68 21.09
N THR A 12 25.82 -60.79 19.82
CA THR A 12 26.74 -59.83 19.19
C THR A 12 26.03 -58.47 19.12
N PRO A 13 26.66 -57.38 19.61
CA PRO A 13 26.12 -56.05 19.36
C PRO A 13 26.27 -55.76 17.87
N VAL A 14 25.13 -55.59 17.18
CA VAL A 14 25.10 -54.95 15.86
C VAL A 14 25.54 -53.51 16.09
N LEU A 15 26.76 -53.17 15.69
CA LEU A 15 27.13 -51.78 15.47
C LEU A 15 26.20 -51.23 14.40
N LEU A 16 25.21 -50.44 14.80
CA LEU A 16 24.52 -49.52 13.92
C LEU A 16 25.56 -48.52 13.41
N TRP A 17 25.98 -48.68 12.17
CA TRP A 17 26.75 -47.66 11.47
C TRP A 17 25.86 -46.42 11.36
N ALA A 18 26.25 -45.33 12.03
CA ALA A 18 25.68 -44.01 11.77
C ALA A 18 25.95 -43.69 10.29
N GLY A 19 24.88 -43.59 9.49
CA GLY A 19 25.00 -43.23 8.08
C GLY A 19 25.52 -41.80 7.97
N ASN A 20 26.73 -41.64 7.43
CA ASN A 20 27.27 -40.32 7.08
C ASN A 20 26.91 -40.01 5.63
N GLU A 21 25.72 -39.47 5.39
CA GLU A 21 25.30 -39.04 4.06
C GLU A 21 25.97 -37.69 3.68
N THR A 22 25.78 -37.29 2.42
CA THR A 22 26.23 -36.00 1.90
C THR A 22 25.09 -35.29 1.19
N CYS A 23 24.67 -34.13 1.72
CA CYS A 23 23.72 -33.25 1.05
C CYS A 23 24.49 -32.33 0.09
N ALA A 24 24.16 -32.32 -1.20
CA ALA A 24 24.90 -31.55 -2.19
C ALA A 24 23.99 -30.84 -3.19
N LEU A 25 24.41 -29.62 -3.57
CA LEU A 25 23.82 -28.83 -4.65
C LEU A 25 24.92 -28.50 -5.66
N ARG A 26 24.66 -28.76 -6.94
CA ARG A 26 25.61 -28.64 -8.07
C ARG A 26 24.85 -28.24 -9.34
N ASP A 27 25.56 -28.06 -10.46
CA ASP A 27 24.97 -27.88 -11.80
C ASP A 27 23.97 -26.71 -11.88
N MET A 28 24.41 -25.52 -11.48
CA MET A 28 23.58 -24.33 -11.51
C MET A 28 23.26 -23.91 -12.94
N ARG A 29 22.10 -23.29 -13.10
CA ARG A 29 21.70 -22.54 -14.29
C ARG A 29 21.67 -21.05 -13.96
N ASP A 30 21.60 -20.22 -15.00
CA ASP A 30 21.54 -18.78 -14.81
C ASP A 30 20.26 -18.38 -14.06
N ALA A 31 20.39 -17.35 -13.22
CA ALA A 31 19.33 -16.85 -12.34
C ALA A 31 18.64 -17.92 -11.46
N GLN A 32 19.36 -18.99 -11.10
CA GLN A 32 18.79 -20.10 -10.35
C GLN A 32 19.11 -20.03 -8.85
N VAL A 33 18.10 -20.38 -8.05
CA VAL A 33 18.24 -20.78 -6.65
C VAL A 33 17.93 -22.26 -6.55
N LYS A 34 18.80 -23.04 -5.89
CA LYS A 34 18.55 -24.46 -5.58
C LYS A 34 18.45 -24.65 -4.08
N VAL A 35 17.63 -25.61 -3.67
CA VAL A 35 17.45 -26.02 -2.29
C VAL A 35 17.47 -27.53 -2.13
N ALA A 36 18.05 -28.01 -1.04
CA ALA A 36 17.93 -29.37 -0.54
C ALA A 36 17.83 -29.32 0.98
N GLY A 37 17.41 -30.41 1.62
CA GLY A 37 17.36 -30.47 3.09
C GLY A 37 18.30 -31.53 3.65
N PHE A 38 18.58 -31.42 4.94
CA PHE A 38 19.22 -32.50 5.70
C PHE A 38 18.80 -32.48 7.16
N THR A 39 19.00 -33.59 7.86
CA THR A 39 18.69 -33.73 9.29
C THR A 39 19.93 -34.09 10.10
N LEU A 40 19.92 -33.67 11.37
CA LEU A 40 20.90 -34.04 12.37
C LEU A 40 20.17 -34.59 13.60
N ASN A 41 20.50 -35.81 14.02
CA ASN A 41 19.89 -36.50 15.15
C ASN A 41 20.50 -36.09 16.50
N SER A 42 21.67 -35.44 16.47
CA SER A 42 22.39 -34.89 17.62
C SER A 42 23.15 -33.63 17.25
N ASP A 43 23.53 -32.83 18.25
CA ASP A 43 24.49 -31.73 18.07
C ASP A 43 25.82 -32.29 17.55
N GLN A 44 26.24 -31.84 16.37
CA GLN A 44 27.44 -32.37 15.71
C GLN A 44 28.09 -31.34 14.78
N THR A 45 29.33 -31.63 14.36
CA THR A 45 30.03 -30.83 13.36
C THR A 45 29.88 -31.47 12.00
N VAL A 46 29.29 -30.73 11.06
CA VAL A 46 29.23 -31.12 9.65
C VAL A 46 30.44 -30.53 8.91
N SER A 47 30.93 -31.23 7.89
CA SER A 47 31.99 -30.73 7.03
C SER A 47 31.39 -30.11 5.78
N ILE A 48 31.70 -28.85 5.49
CA ILE A 48 31.20 -28.14 4.31
C ILE A 48 32.33 -27.93 3.31
N HIS A 49 32.08 -28.26 2.05
CA HIS A 49 32.94 -27.94 0.92
C HIS A 49 32.11 -27.21 -0.14
N ALA A 50 32.42 -25.94 -0.39
CA ALA A 50 31.64 -25.11 -1.28
C ALA A 50 32.52 -24.28 -2.21
N MET A 51 32.07 -24.09 -3.45
CA MET A 51 32.68 -23.25 -4.45
C MET A 51 31.64 -22.27 -5.01
N GLY A 52 32.03 -21.00 -5.10
CA GLY A 52 31.19 -19.90 -5.55
C GLY A 52 32.03 -18.77 -6.13
N ALA A 53 31.43 -17.58 -6.24
CA ALA A 53 32.07 -16.41 -6.80
C ALA A 53 31.81 -15.16 -5.93
N GLY A 54 32.82 -14.30 -5.80
CA GLY A 54 32.72 -13.04 -5.06
C GLY A 54 33.93 -12.13 -5.28
N GLY A 55 33.70 -10.82 -5.19
CA GLY A 55 34.70 -9.79 -5.40
C GLY A 55 35.62 -9.55 -4.21
N ASP A 56 36.74 -8.87 -4.45
CA ASP A 56 37.74 -8.56 -3.42
C ASP A 56 37.24 -7.56 -2.36
N LYS A 57 37.99 -7.43 -1.27
CA LYS A 57 37.67 -6.48 -0.18
C LYS A 57 37.65 -5.01 -0.65
N GLU A 58 38.41 -4.67 -1.69
CA GLU A 58 38.46 -3.31 -2.22
C GLU A 58 37.21 -2.91 -3.02
N THR A 59 36.53 -3.88 -3.66
CA THR A 59 35.25 -3.63 -4.36
C THR A 59 34.05 -3.55 -3.40
N ARG A 60 34.25 -3.77 -2.08
CA ARG A 60 33.24 -3.52 -1.02
C ARG A 60 32.91 -2.04 -0.80
N ARG A 61 33.69 -1.11 -1.38
CA ARG A 61 33.51 0.36 -1.18
C ARG A 61 32.37 0.96 -2.00
N ILE A 62 31.72 0.19 -2.86
CA ILE A 62 30.54 0.64 -3.60
C ILE A 62 29.32 0.28 -2.74
N TYR A 63 28.45 1.26 -2.51
CA TYR A 63 27.22 1.07 -1.74
C TYR A 63 26.05 1.15 -2.71
N ASN A 64 25.60 -0.01 -3.19
CA ASN A 64 24.46 -0.15 -4.10
C ASN A 64 23.43 -1.10 -3.48
N PHE A 65 22.15 -0.73 -3.52
CA PHE A 65 21.02 -1.51 -3.02
C PHE A 65 20.92 -2.93 -3.62
N GLN A 66 21.44 -3.16 -4.84
CA GLN A 66 21.47 -4.47 -5.49
C GLN A 66 22.65 -5.36 -5.08
N GLN A 67 23.68 -4.83 -4.43
CA GLN A 67 24.89 -5.58 -4.10
C GLN A 67 24.67 -6.48 -2.87
N ASP A 68 25.33 -7.64 -2.80
CA ASP A 68 25.44 -8.40 -1.55
C ASP A 68 26.47 -7.73 -0.61
N PRO A 69 26.16 -7.52 0.68
CA PRO A 69 27.06 -6.83 1.61
C PRO A 69 28.40 -7.56 1.85
N PHE A 70 28.50 -8.84 1.51
CA PHE A 70 29.74 -9.62 1.58
C PHE A 70 30.44 -9.76 0.22
N ASN A 71 29.89 -9.08 -0.79
CA ASN A 71 30.39 -9.02 -2.16
C ASN A 71 30.42 -10.39 -2.86
N MET A 72 29.51 -11.29 -2.49
CA MET A 72 29.33 -12.58 -3.16
C MET A 72 28.34 -12.46 -4.31
N PHE A 73 28.62 -13.14 -5.43
CA PHE A 73 27.78 -13.23 -6.62
C PHE A 73 27.09 -14.59 -6.72
N ALA A 74 27.79 -15.66 -6.34
CA ALA A 74 27.25 -17.01 -6.24
C ALA A 74 27.76 -17.64 -4.93
N TYR A 75 26.85 -18.12 -4.10
CA TYR A 75 27.19 -18.59 -2.76
C TYR A 75 26.11 -19.52 -2.18
N ALA A 76 26.53 -20.29 -1.16
CA ALA A 76 25.66 -21.16 -0.41
C ALA A 76 25.39 -20.64 1.00
N TRP A 77 24.25 -21.04 1.57
CA TRP A 77 23.89 -20.80 2.96
C TRP A 77 23.03 -21.93 3.51
N ILE A 78 22.94 -22.00 4.83
CA ILE A 78 22.12 -22.97 5.56
C ILE A 78 21.19 -22.18 6.49
N ILE A 79 19.91 -22.51 6.45
CA ILE A 79 18.93 -22.06 7.44
C ILE A 79 18.41 -23.24 8.25
N ASP A 80 18.08 -22.97 9.51
CA ASP A 80 17.33 -23.88 10.37
C ASP A 80 15.84 -23.85 9.97
N ALA A 81 15.28 -25.01 9.62
CA ALA A 81 13.95 -25.10 9.00
C ALA A 81 12.82 -24.67 9.93
N HIS A 82 13.01 -24.80 11.26
CA HIS A 82 12.00 -24.50 12.27
C HIS A 82 12.03 -23.06 12.74
N THR A 83 13.21 -22.44 12.78
CA THR A 83 13.38 -21.05 13.23
C THR A 83 13.48 -20.06 12.07
N ARG A 84 13.73 -20.55 10.85
CA ARG A 84 14.08 -19.78 9.64
C ARG A 84 15.29 -18.88 9.84
N GLN A 85 16.16 -19.20 10.80
CA GLN A 85 17.38 -18.44 11.07
C GLN A 85 18.53 -18.97 10.21
N MET A 86 19.31 -18.06 9.64
CA MET A 86 20.54 -18.43 8.95
C MET A 86 21.59 -18.87 9.99
N VAL A 87 22.04 -20.12 9.87
CA VAL A 87 23.04 -20.71 10.78
C VAL A 87 24.44 -20.75 10.17
N TRP A 88 24.54 -20.64 8.85
CA TRP A 88 25.81 -20.51 8.14
C TRP A 88 25.62 -19.85 6.77
N ARG A 89 26.61 -19.07 6.31
CA ARG A 89 26.72 -18.63 4.92
C ARG A 89 28.16 -18.56 4.46
N MET A 90 28.36 -18.78 3.17
CA MET A 90 29.62 -18.49 2.49
C MET A 90 29.79 -16.98 2.29
N THR A 91 30.99 -16.48 2.58
CA THR A 91 31.35 -15.06 2.45
C THR A 91 32.78 -14.92 1.90
N VAL A 92 33.14 -13.72 1.43
CA VAL A 92 34.54 -13.41 1.08
C VAL A 92 35.50 -13.57 2.27
N ASP A 93 35.03 -13.41 3.51
CA ASP A 93 35.89 -13.45 4.69
C ASP A 93 36.17 -14.87 5.19
N ASN A 94 35.29 -15.83 4.93
CA ASN A 94 35.50 -17.23 5.32
C ASN A 94 35.97 -18.13 4.16
N THR A 95 36.23 -17.55 2.98
CA THR A 95 36.66 -18.30 1.80
C THR A 95 38.10 -17.98 1.41
N LYS A 96 38.72 -18.92 0.70
CA LYS A 96 39.98 -18.71 -0.01
C LYS A 96 39.68 -18.22 -1.42
N ARG A 97 40.48 -17.26 -1.89
CA ARG A 97 40.51 -16.82 -3.28
C ARG A 97 41.55 -17.62 -4.03
N ASP A 98 41.24 -18.00 -5.25
CA ASP A 98 42.21 -18.70 -6.08
C ASP A 98 43.11 -17.71 -6.83
N TRP A 99 44.38 -18.08 -6.99
CA TRP A 99 45.38 -17.15 -7.53
C TRP A 99 45.22 -16.89 -9.04
N TRP A 100 44.60 -17.82 -9.78
CA TRP A 100 44.38 -17.71 -11.24
C TRP A 100 42.97 -17.26 -11.64
N ASN A 101 42.04 -17.19 -10.68
CA ASN A 101 40.69 -16.68 -10.90
C ASN A 101 40.30 -15.79 -9.72
N LYS A 102 40.42 -14.48 -9.92
CA LYS A 102 40.17 -13.47 -8.89
C LYS A 102 38.75 -13.46 -8.31
N TRP A 103 37.78 -14.07 -9.02
CA TRP A 103 36.39 -14.12 -8.61
C TRP A 103 36.04 -15.40 -7.87
N ARG A 104 36.75 -16.50 -8.13
CA ARG A 104 36.45 -17.80 -7.51
C ARG A 104 36.74 -17.77 -6.01
N ARG A 105 35.79 -18.29 -5.25
CA ARG A 105 35.84 -18.44 -3.79
C ARG A 105 35.59 -19.90 -3.43
N THR A 106 36.40 -20.43 -2.52
CA THR A 106 36.23 -21.78 -2.00
C THR A 106 36.21 -21.79 -0.48
N PHE A 107 35.22 -22.46 0.09
CA PHE A 107 35.13 -22.76 1.52
C PHE A 107 35.39 -24.25 1.74
N GLU A 108 36.23 -24.56 2.73
CA GLU A 108 36.41 -25.92 3.23
C GLU A 108 36.59 -25.82 4.75
N GLY A 109 35.66 -26.42 5.51
CA GLY A 109 35.71 -26.33 6.97
C GLY A 109 34.54 -27.00 7.68
N GLY A 110 34.70 -27.17 8.99
CA GLY A 110 33.67 -27.72 9.87
C GLY A 110 32.75 -26.64 10.44
N VAL A 111 31.45 -26.92 10.49
CA VAL A 111 30.43 -26.06 11.12
C VAL A 111 29.69 -26.88 12.17
N ARG A 112 29.66 -26.40 13.41
CA ARG A 112 28.91 -27.04 14.48
C ARG A 112 27.45 -26.62 14.40
N LEU A 113 26.56 -27.58 14.23
CA LEU A 113 25.11 -27.40 14.19
C LEU A 113 24.46 -28.16 15.34
N LYS A 114 23.29 -27.70 15.75
CA LYS A 114 22.49 -28.40 16.76
C LYS A 114 21.75 -29.58 16.12
N LYS A 115 21.18 -30.45 16.93
CA LYS A 115 20.15 -31.37 16.48
C LYS A 115 19.00 -30.59 15.81
N GLY A 116 18.55 -31.02 14.64
CA GLY A 116 17.43 -30.42 13.95
C GLY A 116 17.41 -30.69 12.44
N GLU A 117 16.47 -30.04 11.76
CA GLU A 117 16.31 -30.08 10.32
C GLU A 117 16.72 -28.75 9.67
N TYR A 118 17.42 -28.86 8.55
CA TYR A 118 18.10 -27.74 7.90
C TYR A 118 17.79 -27.70 6.41
N GLU A 119 17.74 -26.49 5.85
CA GLU A 119 17.64 -26.23 4.42
C GLU A 119 18.97 -25.65 3.93
N LEU A 120 19.55 -26.32 2.95
CA LEU A 120 20.77 -25.93 2.25
C LEU A 120 20.38 -25.24 0.95
N TYR A 121 20.92 -24.06 0.72
CA TYR A 121 20.67 -23.26 -0.47
C TYR A 121 21.95 -22.96 -1.24
N LEU A 122 21.81 -22.80 -2.55
CA LEU A 122 22.84 -22.31 -3.45
C LEU A 122 22.21 -21.38 -4.48
N CYS A 123 22.75 -20.16 -4.63
CA CYS A 123 22.30 -19.22 -5.65
C CYS A 123 23.44 -18.85 -6.62
N ALA A 124 23.05 -18.54 -7.85
CA ALA A 124 23.90 -17.92 -8.85
C ALA A 124 23.04 -16.97 -9.68
N ILE A 125 22.99 -15.70 -9.26
CA ILE A 125 22.15 -14.69 -9.91
C ILE A 125 23.04 -13.58 -10.45
N ARG A 126 22.95 -13.35 -11.75
CA ARG A 126 23.55 -12.20 -12.39
C ARG A 126 22.68 -10.96 -12.10
N PRO A 127 23.22 -9.91 -11.49
CA PRO A 127 22.43 -8.70 -11.23
C PRO A 127 22.05 -7.99 -12.53
N ASP A 128 20.81 -7.53 -12.63
CA ASP A 128 20.38 -6.68 -13.75
C ASP A 128 21.13 -5.34 -13.75
N LYS A 129 21.49 -4.85 -14.95
CA LYS A 129 22.11 -3.54 -15.12
C LYS A 129 21.09 -2.45 -14.83
N VAL A 130 21.26 -1.74 -13.71
CA VAL A 130 20.46 -0.55 -13.39
C VAL A 130 21.22 0.71 -13.77
N SER A 131 20.68 1.43 -14.75
CA SER A 131 21.12 2.75 -15.20
C SER A 131 21.23 3.73 -14.02
N GLY A 132 22.37 4.42 -13.91
CA GLY A 132 22.58 5.51 -12.94
C GLY A 132 23.67 5.28 -11.89
N PHE A 133 24.28 4.09 -11.85
CA PHE A 133 25.40 3.80 -10.94
C PHE A 133 26.64 3.29 -11.70
N LEU A 134 27.33 4.22 -12.37
CA LEU A 134 28.51 3.99 -13.24
C LEU A 134 29.60 3.07 -12.64
N SER A 135 29.80 3.07 -11.32
CA SER A 135 30.79 2.23 -10.65
C SER A 135 30.36 0.76 -10.51
N PHE A 136 29.06 0.49 -10.37
CA PHE A 136 28.52 -0.87 -10.30
C PHE A 136 28.41 -1.48 -11.70
N GLU A 137 27.99 -0.73 -12.72
CA GLU A 137 27.97 -1.19 -14.11
C GLU A 137 29.36 -1.66 -14.57
N ARG A 138 30.42 -0.91 -14.26
CA ARG A 138 31.79 -1.31 -14.59
C ARG A 138 32.23 -2.59 -13.86
N ILE A 139 31.74 -2.83 -12.63
CA ILE A 139 31.96 -4.10 -11.94
C ILE A 139 31.16 -5.20 -12.62
N LEU A 140 29.91 -4.94 -12.99
CA LEU A 140 29.10 -5.92 -13.70
C LEU A 140 29.76 -6.31 -15.03
N ASP A 141 30.27 -5.35 -15.80
CA ASP A 141 31.02 -5.63 -17.02
C ASP A 141 32.34 -6.37 -16.76
N MET A 142 33.02 -6.08 -15.66
CA MET A 142 34.28 -6.75 -15.30
C MET A 142 34.06 -8.18 -14.76
N VAL A 143 32.89 -8.47 -14.19
CA VAL A 143 32.55 -9.76 -13.57
C VAL A 143 31.71 -10.64 -14.50
N PHE A 144 30.82 -10.03 -15.28
CA PHE A 144 29.78 -10.68 -16.12
C PHE A 144 29.81 -10.21 -17.59
N GLY A 145 30.81 -9.44 -18.03
CA GLY A 145 30.89 -8.96 -19.42
C GLY A 145 31.29 -10.01 -20.46
N ASP A 146 31.60 -11.23 -20.01
CA ASP A 146 31.84 -12.41 -20.84
C ASP A 146 30.78 -13.47 -20.50
N ASP A 147 29.77 -13.56 -21.36
CA ASP A 147 28.62 -14.46 -21.17
C ASP A 147 29.04 -15.93 -21.18
N ASP A 148 29.96 -16.30 -22.07
CA ASP A 148 30.47 -17.66 -22.21
C ASP A 148 31.21 -18.09 -20.93
N TRP A 149 32.01 -17.19 -20.34
CA TRP A 149 32.70 -17.46 -19.08
C TRP A 149 31.74 -17.71 -17.93
N TRP A 150 30.69 -16.89 -17.79
CA TRP A 150 29.67 -17.04 -16.75
C TRP A 150 28.96 -18.38 -16.86
N GLU A 151 28.50 -18.72 -18.06
CA GLU A 151 27.86 -20.01 -18.33
C GLU A 151 28.77 -21.20 -18.02
N GLU A 152 30.07 -21.09 -18.34
CA GLU A 152 31.06 -22.11 -18.01
C GLU A 152 31.26 -22.25 -16.48
N GLN A 153 31.20 -21.14 -15.72
CA GLN A 153 31.38 -21.18 -14.27
C GLN A 153 30.16 -21.73 -13.52
N LEU A 154 28.94 -21.53 -14.03
CA LEU A 154 27.71 -21.96 -13.36
C LEU A 154 27.74 -23.44 -12.97
N ARG A 155 28.27 -24.31 -13.85
CA ARG A 155 28.39 -25.76 -13.59
C ARG A 155 29.48 -26.12 -12.59
N LYS A 156 30.41 -25.21 -12.31
CA LYS A 156 31.52 -25.41 -11.38
C LYS A 156 31.17 -25.02 -9.95
N TRP A 157 30.13 -24.23 -9.72
CA TRP A 157 29.70 -23.86 -8.38
C TRP A 157 28.86 -24.94 -7.72
N TYR A 158 29.16 -25.18 -6.45
CA TYR A 158 28.51 -26.23 -5.67
C TYR A 158 28.63 -25.96 -4.18
N VAL A 159 27.85 -26.73 -3.42
CA VAL A 159 28.05 -26.95 -1.99
C VAL A 159 27.81 -28.42 -1.65
N GLU A 160 28.63 -28.96 -0.77
CA GLU A 160 28.47 -30.26 -0.15
C GLU A 160 28.52 -30.13 1.36
N VAL A 161 27.58 -30.75 2.06
CA VAL A 161 27.53 -30.88 3.51
C VAL A 161 27.61 -32.36 3.85
N ARG A 162 28.72 -32.77 4.47
CA ARG A 162 29.02 -34.17 4.83
C ARG A 162 28.87 -34.40 6.32
N GLY A 163 28.55 -35.63 6.69
CA GLY A 163 28.32 -36.02 8.09
C GLY A 163 26.93 -35.61 8.56
N VAL A 164 25.93 -35.78 7.68
CA VAL A 164 24.51 -35.59 8.00
C VAL A 164 23.84 -36.94 8.17
N ASP A 165 22.79 -37.01 8.98
CA ASP A 165 22.09 -38.27 9.28
C ASP A 165 21.15 -38.71 8.15
N ALA A 166 20.54 -37.74 7.44
CA ALA A 166 19.71 -38.01 6.27
C ALA A 166 19.63 -36.78 5.35
N VAL A 167 19.57 -37.02 4.05
CA VAL A 167 19.31 -36.01 3.00
C VAL A 167 17.84 -35.98 2.61
N LEU A 168 17.33 -34.78 2.33
CA LEU A 168 15.94 -34.54 1.98
C LEU A 168 15.87 -33.89 0.60
N SER A 169 14.94 -34.36 -0.24
CA SER A 169 14.64 -33.71 -1.52
C SER A 169 13.98 -32.35 -1.32
N GLU A 170 13.94 -31.55 -2.39
CA GLU A 170 13.19 -30.28 -2.42
C GLU A 170 11.72 -30.47 -2.00
N GLU A 171 11.05 -31.53 -2.47
CA GLU A 171 9.66 -31.82 -2.10
C GLU A 171 9.51 -32.14 -0.61
N ALA A 172 10.53 -32.76 -0.01
CA ALA A 172 10.56 -33.00 1.43
C ALA A 172 10.79 -31.69 2.20
N VAL A 173 11.63 -30.78 1.70
CA VAL A 173 11.79 -29.42 2.25
C VAL A 173 10.48 -28.65 2.23
N LYS A 174 9.70 -28.73 1.14
CA LYS A 174 8.35 -28.13 1.06
C LYS A 174 7.38 -28.63 2.13
N LYS A 175 7.67 -29.74 2.83
CA LYS A 175 6.88 -30.15 4.02
C LYS A 175 7.14 -29.23 5.21
N TYR A 176 8.35 -28.70 5.39
CA TYR A 176 8.66 -27.73 6.45
C TYR A 176 7.96 -26.40 6.20
N HIS A 177 7.94 -25.93 4.96
CA HIS A 177 7.20 -24.73 4.57
C HIS A 177 5.71 -24.89 4.86
N ARG A 178 5.12 -26.02 4.45
CA ARG A 178 3.72 -26.35 4.77
C ARG A 178 3.45 -26.46 6.27
N ALA A 179 4.40 -26.97 7.05
CA ALA A 179 4.25 -27.03 8.51
C ALA A 179 4.15 -25.62 9.11
N TRP A 180 4.94 -24.67 8.61
CA TRP A 180 4.85 -23.26 8.97
C TRP A 180 3.53 -22.63 8.52
N GLN A 181 3.13 -22.82 7.26
CA GLN A 181 1.87 -22.30 6.71
C GLN A 181 0.65 -22.83 7.48
N ASN A 182 0.66 -24.11 7.89
CA ASN A 182 -0.43 -24.71 8.66
C ASN A 182 -0.59 -24.14 10.08
N GLN A 183 0.45 -23.47 10.61
CA GLN A 183 0.41 -22.75 11.87
C GLN A 183 0.00 -21.28 11.70
N ALA A 184 -0.06 -20.79 10.45
CA ALA A 184 -0.40 -19.41 10.18
C ALA A 184 -1.92 -19.18 10.28
N ILE A 185 -2.27 -17.99 10.78
CA ILE A 185 -3.61 -17.41 10.65
C ILE A 185 -3.79 -16.93 9.20
N VAL A 186 -2.78 -16.24 8.69
CA VAL A 186 -2.69 -15.78 7.31
C VAL A 186 -1.29 -16.05 6.77
N SER A 187 -1.25 -16.58 5.55
CA SER A 187 -0.06 -16.86 4.77
C SER A 187 -0.25 -16.23 3.39
N LEU A 188 0.58 -15.24 3.05
CA LEU A 188 0.64 -14.58 1.75
C LEU A 188 2.11 -14.56 1.31
N GLU A 189 2.61 -15.69 0.85
CA GLU A 189 4.00 -15.88 0.43
C GLU A 189 4.13 -16.23 -1.05
N SER A 190 5.37 -16.33 -1.53
CA SER A 190 5.70 -16.56 -2.93
C SER A 190 5.04 -15.52 -3.85
N ILE A 191 4.99 -14.27 -3.38
CA ILE A 191 4.36 -13.17 -4.10
C ILE A 191 5.22 -12.81 -5.31
N GLY A 192 4.65 -12.89 -6.52
CA GLY A 192 5.25 -12.46 -7.79
C GLY A 192 5.21 -10.95 -8.04
N ASP A 193 5.75 -10.50 -9.17
CA ASP A 193 5.84 -9.08 -9.55
C ASP A 193 4.45 -8.45 -9.72
N GLY A 194 4.27 -7.24 -9.18
CA GLY A 194 3.10 -6.39 -9.36
C GLY A 194 1.85 -6.82 -8.58
N ASN A 195 1.97 -7.84 -7.74
CA ASN A 195 0.86 -8.44 -7.01
C ASN A 195 0.40 -7.59 -5.83
N TYR A 196 -0.88 -7.75 -5.48
CA TYR A 196 -1.52 -7.11 -4.34
C TYR A 196 -2.47 -8.11 -3.70
N GLU A 197 -1.98 -8.81 -2.70
CA GLU A 197 -2.71 -9.89 -2.03
C GLU A 197 -3.29 -9.43 -0.71
N LYS A 198 -4.46 -9.99 -0.36
CA LYS A 198 -5.12 -9.71 0.92
C LYS A 198 -5.85 -10.93 1.45
N LYS A 199 -5.84 -11.10 2.78
CA LYS A 199 -6.62 -12.14 3.45
C LYS A 199 -7.14 -11.68 4.81
N GLY A 200 -8.42 -11.93 5.06
CA GLY A 200 -9.14 -11.50 6.26
C GLY A 200 -9.22 -12.58 7.32
N PHE A 201 -9.22 -12.18 8.59
CA PHE A 201 -9.47 -13.06 9.73
C PHE A 201 -10.11 -12.29 10.89
N SER A 202 -10.84 -13.01 11.73
CA SER A 202 -11.43 -12.49 12.96
C SER A 202 -10.78 -13.16 14.17
N VAL A 203 -10.63 -12.41 15.26
CA VAL A 203 -10.19 -12.94 16.56
C VAL A 203 -11.23 -12.60 17.62
N THR A 204 -11.63 -13.60 18.42
CA THR A 204 -12.74 -13.46 19.38
C THR A 204 -12.33 -12.90 20.74
N GLN A 205 -11.02 -12.87 21.00
CA GLN A 205 -10.39 -12.30 22.19
C GLN A 205 -9.01 -11.77 21.81
N ASP A 206 -8.38 -11.03 22.72
CA ASP A 206 -7.04 -10.51 22.53
C ASP A 206 -6.03 -11.67 22.34
N ILE A 207 -5.20 -11.58 21.30
CA ILE A 207 -4.16 -12.58 21.02
C ILE A 207 -2.82 -11.91 20.69
N ASP A 208 -1.73 -12.54 21.10
CA ASP A 208 -0.41 -12.20 20.59
C ASP A 208 -0.16 -12.95 19.28
N VAL A 209 0.33 -12.24 18.27
CA VAL A 209 0.71 -12.80 16.97
C VAL A 209 2.16 -12.48 16.66
N ASP A 210 2.84 -13.47 16.09
CA ASP A 210 4.14 -13.29 15.46
C ASP A 210 3.93 -12.97 13.97
N ILE A 211 4.67 -11.98 13.48
CA ILE A 211 4.65 -11.53 12.09
C ILE A 211 6.03 -11.79 11.50
N TYR A 212 6.05 -12.58 10.43
CA TYR A 212 7.23 -12.81 9.62
C TYR A 212 6.98 -12.26 8.22
N ALA A 213 7.71 -11.23 7.83
CA ALA A 213 7.54 -10.61 6.52
C ALA A 213 8.89 -10.34 5.87
N ILE A 214 9.02 -10.67 4.58
CA ILE A 214 10.21 -10.42 3.77
C ILE A 214 9.75 -9.61 2.57
N GLY A 215 10.51 -8.57 2.23
CA GLY A 215 10.23 -7.72 1.08
C GLY A 215 11.42 -6.82 0.73
N GLU A 216 11.17 -5.76 -0.03
CA GLU A 216 12.18 -4.89 -0.61
C GLU A 216 12.07 -3.47 -0.04
N GLY A 217 13.18 -2.89 0.39
CA GLY A 217 13.23 -1.53 0.90
C GLY A 217 14.62 -0.91 0.85
N TRP A 218 14.67 0.39 0.62
CA TRP A 218 15.91 1.16 0.53
C TRP A 218 15.68 2.62 0.92
N GLN A 219 16.69 3.23 1.57
CA GLN A 219 16.68 4.66 1.96
C GLN A 219 15.43 5.11 2.73
N GLY A 220 14.90 4.25 3.62
CA GLY A 220 13.74 4.55 4.46
C GLY A 220 12.39 4.26 3.79
N GLU A 221 12.37 3.91 2.51
CA GLU A 221 11.18 3.51 1.76
C GLU A 221 11.08 1.99 1.64
N MET A 222 9.84 1.49 1.49
CA MET A 222 9.54 0.10 1.18
C MET A 222 8.85 0.03 -0.19
N PHE A 223 9.28 -0.92 -1.01
CA PHE A 223 8.72 -1.21 -2.34
C PHE A 223 7.77 -2.40 -2.23
N ASP A 224 8.31 -3.52 -1.74
CA ASP A 224 7.60 -4.77 -1.46
C ASP A 224 7.38 -4.92 0.04
N TYR A 225 6.14 -4.97 0.49
CA TYR A 225 5.85 -5.05 1.91
C TYR A 225 4.40 -5.38 2.26
N GLY A 226 4.21 -5.83 3.51
CA GLY A 226 2.89 -6.07 4.10
C GLY A 226 2.48 -5.08 5.20
N TRP A 227 1.18 -5.10 5.51
CA TRP A 227 0.58 -4.42 6.66
C TRP A 227 -0.66 -5.17 7.16
N ILE A 228 -1.03 -4.92 8.41
CA ILE A 228 -2.26 -5.45 9.04
C ILE A 228 -3.17 -4.26 9.34
N LEU A 229 -4.41 -4.36 8.89
CA LEU A 229 -5.44 -3.35 9.03
C LEU A 229 -6.53 -3.83 9.99
N ASP A 230 -6.87 -3.03 10.99
CA ASP A 230 -8.08 -3.19 11.80
C ASP A 230 -9.28 -2.79 10.94
N MET A 231 -10.26 -3.69 10.80
CA MET A 231 -11.39 -3.48 9.90
C MET A 231 -12.49 -2.60 10.50
N HIS A 232 -12.53 -2.38 11.81
CA HIS A 232 -13.51 -1.51 12.45
C HIS A 232 -13.15 -0.02 12.24
N ASN A 233 -11.88 0.34 12.41
CA ASN A 233 -11.43 1.73 12.32
C ASN A 233 -10.51 2.02 11.12
N ARG A 234 -10.20 1.00 10.30
CA ARG A 234 -9.30 1.07 9.13
C ARG A 234 -7.89 1.57 9.47
N LYS A 235 -7.43 1.43 10.72
CA LYS A 235 -6.07 1.79 11.12
C LYS A 235 -5.11 0.64 10.85
N LYS A 236 -3.92 0.97 10.33
CA LYS A 236 -2.81 0.02 10.17
C LYS A 236 -2.21 -0.25 11.55
N VAL A 237 -2.62 -1.34 12.19
CA VAL A 237 -2.12 -1.77 13.51
C VAL A 237 -0.69 -2.30 13.42
N TRP A 238 -0.29 -2.75 12.24
CA TRP A 238 1.10 -3.07 11.91
C TRP A 238 1.40 -2.75 10.45
N ARG A 239 2.65 -2.38 10.16
CA ARG A 239 3.15 -2.14 8.81
C ARG A 239 4.66 -2.34 8.80
N MET A 240 5.17 -3.08 7.83
CA MET A 240 6.60 -3.21 7.59
C MET A 240 7.20 -1.85 7.20
N ARG A 241 8.29 -1.47 7.84
CA ARG A 241 9.01 -0.21 7.60
C ARG A 241 10.49 -0.52 7.53
N GLU A 242 11.19 0.00 6.53
CA GLU A 242 12.61 -0.30 6.30
C GLU A 242 13.45 -0.13 7.59
N ARG A 243 13.31 1.01 8.26
CA ARG A 243 14.01 1.30 9.54
C ARG A 243 13.69 0.38 10.72
N LYS A 244 12.64 -0.44 10.63
CA LYS A 244 12.25 -1.43 11.65
C LYS A 244 12.54 -2.87 11.21
N THR A 245 13.21 -3.05 10.07
CA THR A 245 13.56 -4.37 9.52
C THR A 245 15.05 -4.62 9.64
N SER A 246 15.45 -5.88 9.52
CA SER A 246 16.85 -6.29 9.34
C SER A 246 17.11 -6.64 7.88
N HIS A 247 18.40 -6.78 7.50
CA HIS A 247 18.78 -7.34 6.20
C HIS A 247 18.35 -8.81 6.10
N ALA A 248 17.73 -9.20 4.99
CA ALA A 248 17.17 -10.54 4.80
C ALA A 248 18.09 -11.51 4.05
N GLY A 249 19.29 -11.09 3.65
CA GLY A 249 20.20 -11.87 2.80
C GLY A 249 20.27 -11.37 1.36
N GLY A 250 21.30 -11.78 0.62
CA GLY A 250 21.54 -11.32 -0.76
C GLY A 250 21.68 -9.81 -0.86
N ALA A 251 20.99 -9.21 -1.82
CA ALA A 251 21.03 -7.77 -2.05
C ALA A 251 20.66 -6.95 -0.80
N ILE A 252 21.27 -5.78 -0.61
CA ILE A 252 21.02 -4.93 0.56
C ILE A 252 19.54 -4.52 0.67
N LYS A 253 18.85 -4.38 -0.47
CA LYS A 253 17.43 -4.05 -0.56
C LYS A 253 16.50 -5.10 0.06
N ASN A 254 16.96 -6.34 0.26
CA ASN A 254 16.16 -7.40 0.87
C ASN A 254 16.01 -7.15 2.38
N ARG A 255 14.78 -6.99 2.84
CA ARG A 255 14.40 -6.64 4.21
C ARG A 255 13.56 -7.74 4.84
N VAL A 256 13.74 -7.97 6.14
CA VAL A 256 12.94 -8.90 6.93
C VAL A 256 12.44 -8.26 8.23
N ALA A 257 11.16 -8.46 8.53
CA ALA A 257 10.55 -8.16 9.81
C ALA A 257 10.24 -9.46 10.56
N ARG A 258 10.52 -9.47 11.86
CA ARG A 258 10.18 -10.53 12.81
C ARG A 258 9.63 -9.86 14.05
N ASP A 259 8.35 -9.51 13.99
CA ASP A 259 7.70 -8.70 15.01
C ASP A 259 6.70 -9.53 15.80
N ARG A 260 6.41 -9.10 17.03
CA ARG A 260 5.30 -9.60 17.83
C ARG A 260 4.40 -8.44 18.21
N ILE A 261 3.10 -8.59 18.04
CA ILE A 261 2.10 -7.61 18.44
C ILE A 261 0.91 -8.30 19.13
N THR A 262 0.19 -7.53 19.94
CA THR A 262 -1.11 -7.96 20.47
C THR A 262 -2.22 -7.39 19.58
N LEU A 263 -3.12 -8.25 19.12
CA LEU A 263 -4.33 -7.88 18.40
C LEU A 263 -5.53 -8.03 19.35
N PRO A 264 -6.25 -6.94 19.66
CA PRO A 264 -7.51 -7.03 20.38
C PRO A 264 -8.56 -7.88 19.65
N ALA A 265 -9.58 -8.34 20.37
CA ALA A 265 -10.78 -8.93 19.75
C ALA A 265 -11.31 -8.05 18.59
N GLY A 266 -11.51 -8.63 17.40
CA GLY A 266 -11.95 -7.87 16.23
C GLY A 266 -11.63 -8.54 14.90
N ASP A 267 -11.92 -7.79 13.83
CA ASP A 267 -11.73 -8.22 12.44
C ASP A 267 -10.51 -7.52 11.84
N TYR A 268 -9.68 -8.28 11.14
CA TYR A 268 -8.42 -7.80 10.58
C TYR A 268 -8.25 -8.23 9.14
N MET A 269 -7.48 -7.43 8.40
CA MET A 269 -7.06 -7.74 7.04
C MET A 269 -5.54 -7.64 6.93
N VAL A 270 -4.91 -8.71 6.50
CA VAL A 270 -3.49 -8.70 6.13
C VAL A 270 -3.39 -8.39 4.66
N TYR A 271 -2.49 -7.49 4.32
CA TYR A 271 -2.16 -7.14 2.94
C TYR A 271 -0.68 -7.39 2.69
N TYR A 272 -0.35 -7.73 1.45
CA TYR A 272 1.00 -7.68 0.92
C TYR A 272 0.97 -7.11 -0.50
N ARG A 273 1.98 -6.30 -0.83
CA ARG A 273 2.16 -5.79 -2.19
C ARG A 273 3.60 -5.96 -2.64
N SER A 274 3.77 -6.18 -3.93
CA SER A 274 5.04 -6.10 -4.64
C SER A 274 5.01 -5.01 -5.72
N ASP A 275 6.20 -4.52 -6.08
CA ASP A 275 6.42 -3.68 -7.25
C ASP A 275 6.73 -4.53 -8.50
N ASP A 276 7.24 -3.92 -9.57
CA ASP A 276 7.38 -4.57 -10.88
C ASP A 276 8.65 -5.41 -11.06
N ASN A 277 9.47 -5.61 -10.03
CA ASN A 277 10.69 -6.40 -10.13
C ASN A 277 11.09 -7.11 -8.82
N HIS A 278 11.98 -8.09 -8.92
CA HIS A 278 12.63 -8.74 -7.77
C HIS A 278 11.69 -9.44 -6.79
N SER A 279 11.01 -10.46 -7.31
CA SER A 279 10.04 -11.27 -6.55
C SER A 279 10.42 -12.75 -6.48
N ALA A 280 9.59 -13.53 -5.78
CA ALA A 280 9.76 -14.98 -5.65
C ALA A 280 9.80 -15.72 -7.01
N GLU A 281 9.14 -15.17 -8.03
CA GLU A 281 9.11 -15.75 -9.38
C GLU A 281 10.37 -15.42 -10.17
N LYS A 282 10.95 -14.23 -9.94
CA LYS A 282 12.08 -13.73 -10.72
C LYS A 282 12.91 -12.70 -9.93
N TRP A 283 14.04 -13.18 -9.43
CA TRP A 283 15.04 -12.34 -8.77
C TRP A 283 15.91 -11.59 -9.78
N ASN A 284 16.00 -10.27 -9.67
CA ASN A 284 16.90 -9.45 -10.50
C ASN A 284 18.30 -9.26 -9.89
N THR A 285 18.50 -9.78 -8.69
CA THR A 285 19.78 -9.85 -7.98
C THR A 285 19.70 -10.94 -6.90
N ASN A 286 20.75 -11.15 -6.11
CA ASN A 286 20.78 -12.21 -5.10
C ASN A 286 19.57 -12.14 -4.14
N PRO A 287 18.89 -13.27 -3.91
CA PRO A 287 17.63 -13.34 -3.20
C PRO A 287 17.83 -13.19 -1.68
N PRO A 288 16.76 -12.99 -0.89
CA PRO A 288 16.83 -13.18 0.55
C PRO A 288 17.22 -14.64 0.88
N TYR A 289 17.64 -14.89 2.13
CA TYR A 289 17.98 -16.25 2.58
C TYR A 289 16.79 -17.21 2.63
N ASP A 290 15.58 -16.66 2.65
CA ASP A 290 14.34 -17.41 2.74
C ASP A 290 13.40 -17.01 1.58
N PRO A 291 13.75 -17.36 0.32
CA PRO A 291 13.11 -16.84 -0.88
C PRO A 291 11.64 -17.24 -1.03
N ASP A 292 11.28 -18.46 -0.60
CA ASP A 292 9.91 -18.98 -0.72
C ASP A 292 8.92 -18.20 0.19
N PHE A 293 9.45 -17.48 1.18
CA PHE A 293 8.70 -16.66 2.14
C PHE A 293 8.70 -15.16 1.79
N TRP A 294 9.05 -14.78 0.55
CA TRP A 294 8.80 -13.42 0.04
C TRP A 294 7.31 -13.10 0.13
N GLY A 295 6.93 -12.17 1.01
CA GLY A 295 5.56 -12.06 1.46
C GLY A 295 5.43 -11.78 2.96
N ILE A 296 4.27 -12.14 3.50
CA ILE A 296 3.92 -11.98 4.92
C ILE A 296 3.19 -13.21 5.46
N MET A 297 3.59 -13.62 6.65
CA MET A 297 2.93 -14.63 7.46
C MET A 297 2.59 -14.04 8.82
N VAL A 298 1.36 -14.29 9.26
CA VAL A 298 0.86 -13.94 10.60
C VAL A 298 0.44 -15.23 11.28
N ARG A 299 1.02 -15.51 12.44
CA ARG A 299 0.74 -16.73 13.22
C ARG A 299 0.50 -16.42 14.69
N PRO A 300 -0.22 -17.26 15.43
CA PRO A 300 -0.35 -17.08 16.87
C PRO A 300 1.02 -17.23 17.54
N ALA A 301 1.33 -16.38 18.51
CA ALA A 301 2.57 -16.49 19.29
C ALA A 301 2.59 -17.75 20.18
N ASP A 302 1.41 -18.22 20.59
CA ASP A 302 1.17 -19.49 21.26
C ASP A 302 0.47 -20.46 20.31
N SER A 303 1.20 -21.50 19.88
CA SER A 303 0.70 -22.51 18.93
C SER A 303 -0.40 -23.41 19.51
N SER A 304 -0.69 -23.33 20.81
CA SER A 304 -1.82 -24.02 21.45
C SER A 304 -3.17 -23.30 21.28
N ILE A 305 -3.16 -22.06 20.76
CA ILE A 305 -4.37 -21.29 20.48
C ILE A 305 -5.28 -22.08 19.52
N SER A 306 -6.50 -22.36 19.97
CA SER A 306 -7.52 -23.08 19.21
C SER A 306 -7.94 -22.30 17.97
N ARG A 307 -8.21 -23.02 16.87
CA ARG A 307 -8.86 -22.50 15.66
C ARG A 307 -10.27 -21.94 15.92
N GLU A 308 -10.82 -22.10 17.12
CA GLU A 308 -12.08 -21.44 17.51
C GLU A 308 -11.89 -19.94 17.82
N ILE A 309 -10.69 -19.55 18.25
CA ILE A 309 -10.34 -18.17 18.60
C ILE A 309 -10.14 -17.33 17.35
N VAL A 310 -9.52 -17.91 16.31
CA VAL A 310 -9.22 -17.29 15.02
C VAL A 310 -10.11 -17.89 13.95
N ARG A 311 -10.92 -17.06 13.28
CA ARG A 311 -11.79 -17.51 12.19
C ARG A 311 -11.36 -16.88 10.89
N GLU A 312 -11.33 -17.67 9.82
CA GLU A 312 -11.22 -17.11 8.48
C GLU A 312 -12.43 -16.23 8.21
N MET A 313 -12.17 -15.06 7.65
CA MET A 313 -13.20 -14.08 7.35
C MET A 313 -13.19 -13.83 5.84
N GLU A 314 -14.26 -14.26 5.17
CA GLU A 314 -14.56 -13.75 3.84
C GLU A 314 -14.88 -12.27 3.94
N MET A 315 -14.37 -11.48 3.00
CA MET A 315 -14.69 -10.06 2.97
C MET A 315 -16.19 -9.85 2.73
N PRO A 316 -16.92 -9.19 3.64
CA PRO A 316 -18.02 -8.38 3.17
C PRO A 316 -17.37 -7.21 2.43
N GLU A 317 -17.46 -7.15 1.11
CA GLU A 317 -17.45 -5.83 0.46
C GLU A 317 -18.86 -5.28 0.77
N PRO A 318 -19.02 -4.40 1.77
CA PRO A 318 -20.35 -3.86 2.06
C PRO A 318 -20.89 -3.21 0.79
N GLU A 319 -22.19 -3.36 0.54
CA GLU A 319 -22.83 -2.64 -0.56
C GLU A 319 -22.62 -1.13 -0.35
N PRO A 320 -22.07 -0.42 -1.35
CA PRO A 320 -21.81 1.00 -1.23
C PRO A 320 -23.13 1.77 -1.19
N LEU A 321 -23.23 2.74 -0.29
CA LEU A 321 -24.37 3.67 -0.26
C LEU A 321 -24.25 4.69 -1.39
N ILE A 322 -23.02 5.16 -1.65
CA ILE A 322 -22.72 6.16 -2.67
C ILE A 322 -21.53 5.68 -3.50
N GLN A 323 -21.64 5.79 -4.82
CA GLN A 323 -20.55 5.58 -5.77
C GLN A 323 -20.56 6.70 -6.81
N LEU A 324 -19.51 7.51 -6.78
CA LEU A 324 -19.19 8.49 -7.81
C LEU A 324 -17.84 8.09 -8.39
N ILE A 325 -17.84 7.01 -9.16
CA ILE A 325 -16.64 6.38 -9.74
C ILE A 325 -16.67 6.48 -11.25
N ARG A 326 -15.54 6.14 -11.89
CA ARG A 326 -15.36 6.26 -13.35
C ARG A 326 -15.59 7.71 -13.79
N MET A 327 -14.98 8.63 -13.05
CA MET A 327 -14.98 10.06 -13.35
C MET A 327 -14.06 10.31 -14.54
N GLY A 328 -14.57 11.00 -15.57
CA GLY A 328 -13.80 11.40 -16.76
C GLY A 328 -13.08 12.73 -16.55
N ASP A 329 -12.53 13.33 -17.59
CA ASP A 329 -11.94 14.69 -17.54
C ASP A 329 -13.05 15.74 -17.36
N ASP A 330 -12.75 16.83 -16.64
CA ASP A 330 -13.66 17.94 -16.35
C ASP A 330 -15.02 17.52 -15.75
N ASP A 331 -15.04 16.38 -15.06
CA ASP A 331 -16.25 15.76 -14.56
C ASP A 331 -16.55 16.24 -13.13
N TYR A 332 -17.82 16.52 -12.88
CA TYR A 332 -18.33 16.85 -11.57
C TYR A 332 -19.60 16.06 -11.33
N ARG A 333 -19.62 15.26 -10.27
CA ARG A 333 -20.79 14.50 -9.86
C ARG A 333 -21.04 14.64 -8.37
N GLU A 334 -22.31 14.50 -8.02
CA GLU A 334 -22.79 14.57 -6.65
C GLU A 334 -23.87 13.53 -6.39
N ALA A 335 -24.03 13.15 -5.13
CA ALA A 335 -25.11 12.27 -4.69
C ALA A 335 -25.55 12.62 -3.26
N GLY A 336 -26.85 12.54 -3.02
CA GLY A 336 -27.44 12.80 -1.72
C GLY A 336 -27.36 11.58 -0.80
N LEU A 337 -27.19 11.83 0.49
CA LEU A 337 -27.16 10.83 1.55
C LEU A 337 -27.99 11.33 2.73
N ILE A 338 -28.96 10.53 3.19
CA ILE A 338 -29.67 10.77 4.45
C ILE A 338 -29.12 9.81 5.49
N VAL A 339 -28.65 10.35 6.61
CA VAL A 339 -28.19 9.59 7.78
C VAL A 339 -29.25 9.75 8.87
N LYS A 340 -29.93 8.65 9.23
CA LYS A 340 -31.02 8.66 10.24
C LYS A 340 -30.51 8.45 11.66
N GLU A 341 -29.33 7.87 11.80
CA GLU A 341 -28.68 7.63 13.09
C GLU A 341 -27.17 7.83 12.96
N LYS A 342 -26.53 8.37 14.01
CA LYS A 342 -25.09 8.60 14.02
C LYS A 342 -24.35 7.31 13.66
N GLY A 343 -23.45 7.39 12.69
CA GLY A 343 -22.84 6.20 12.08
C GLY A 343 -21.41 6.41 11.63
N ALA A 344 -20.67 5.32 11.56
CA ALA A 344 -19.34 5.28 10.97
C ALA A 344 -19.43 4.86 9.50
N PHE A 345 -18.73 5.59 8.63
CA PHE A 345 -18.73 5.37 7.19
C PHE A 345 -17.29 5.29 6.67
N ARG A 346 -16.96 4.24 5.91
CA ARG A 346 -15.70 4.15 5.19
C ARG A 346 -15.80 4.93 3.89
N ILE A 347 -14.83 5.80 3.67
CA ILE A 347 -14.59 6.46 2.40
C ILE A 347 -13.43 5.76 1.71
N HIS A 348 -13.65 5.33 0.47
CA HIS A 348 -12.61 4.92 -0.46
C HIS A 348 -12.60 5.93 -1.61
N ALA A 349 -11.58 6.79 -1.68
CA ALA A 349 -11.48 7.85 -2.68
C ALA A 349 -10.12 7.80 -3.39
N LEU A 350 -10.15 7.72 -4.71
CA LEU A 350 -8.97 7.72 -5.59
C LEU A 350 -8.98 8.97 -6.46
N GLY A 351 -7.88 9.72 -6.44
CA GLY A 351 -7.75 10.95 -7.21
C GLY A 351 -6.29 11.35 -7.47
N GLU A 352 -6.11 12.45 -8.19
CA GLU A 352 -4.81 13.02 -8.55
C GLU A 352 -4.37 14.06 -7.52
N GLY A 353 -3.11 13.97 -7.10
CA GLY A 353 -2.50 14.96 -6.23
C GLY A 353 -1.00 15.05 -6.39
N ARG A 354 -0.45 16.25 -6.25
CA ARG A 354 0.98 16.55 -6.29
C ARG A 354 1.29 17.78 -5.43
N ASP A 355 2.51 17.87 -4.91
CA ASP A 355 3.02 19.07 -4.20
C ASP A 355 2.11 19.53 -3.05
N ASN A 356 1.60 18.58 -2.26
CA ASN A 356 0.65 18.79 -1.16
C ASN A 356 -0.73 19.34 -1.57
N LYS A 357 -1.11 19.22 -2.84
CA LYS A 357 -2.42 19.62 -3.37
C LYS A 357 -3.13 18.44 -4.04
N MET A 358 -4.45 18.48 -4.03
CA MET A 358 -5.31 17.57 -4.76
C MET A 358 -5.92 18.30 -5.95
N TYR A 359 -6.01 17.61 -7.08
CA TYR A 359 -6.59 18.09 -8.34
C TYR A 359 -7.92 17.39 -8.57
N ASP A 360 -7.91 16.05 -8.54
CA ASP A 360 -9.12 15.23 -8.50
C ASP A 360 -9.37 14.78 -7.07
N TYR A 361 -10.55 15.08 -6.53
CA TYR A 361 -10.86 14.72 -5.16
C TYR A 361 -12.36 14.77 -4.86
N GLY A 362 -12.73 14.10 -3.78
CA GLY A 362 -14.06 14.17 -3.19
C GLY A 362 -14.11 14.94 -1.89
N TRP A 363 -15.30 15.42 -1.55
CA TRP A 363 -15.63 16.01 -0.25
C TRP A 363 -17.10 15.72 0.08
N ILE A 364 -17.49 15.94 1.33
CA ILE A 364 -18.86 15.78 1.82
C ILE A 364 -19.27 17.09 2.49
N SER A 365 -20.43 17.59 2.11
CA SER A 365 -21.06 18.75 2.73
C SER A 365 -22.33 18.38 3.49
N ASP A 366 -22.63 19.12 4.54
CA ASP A 366 -23.94 19.16 5.16
C ASP A 366 -24.92 19.86 4.21
N ALA A 367 -26.02 19.20 3.87
CA ALA A 367 -26.95 19.66 2.83
C ALA A 367 -27.77 20.87 3.26
N GLU A 368 -27.95 21.08 4.58
CA GLU A 368 -28.73 22.19 5.13
C GLU A 368 -27.92 23.48 5.18
N THR A 369 -26.67 23.38 5.65
CA THR A 369 -25.80 24.53 5.89
C THR A 369 -24.82 24.81 4.75
N GLY A 370 -24.59 23.82 3.87
CA GLY A 370 -23.56 23.84 2.84
C GLY A 370 -22.13 23.71 3.40
N GLU A 371 -21.95 23.49 4.70
CA GLU A 371 -20.64 23.38 5.32
C GLU A 371 -19.96 22.05 4.95
N GLU A 372 -18.65 22.10 4.69
CA GLU A 372 -17.86 20.90 4.45
C GLU A 372 -17.56 20.16 5.75
N VAL A 373 -18.00 18.91 5.83
CA VAL A 373 -17.77 18.04 7.00
C VAL A 373 -16.60 17.08 6.79
N TRP A 374 -16.15 16.89 5.54
CA TRP A 374 -14.96 16.12 5.20
C TRP A 374 -14.44 16.48 3.80
N ARG A 375 -13.11 16.41 3.59
CA ARG A 375 -12.46 16.54 2.27
C ARG A 375 -11.25 15.63 2.16
N MET A 376 -11.05 15.07 0.98
CA MET A 376 -9.82 14.36 0.65
C MET A 376 -8.65 15.34 0.52
N THR A 377 -7.67 15.24 1.41
CA THR A 377 -6.46 16.09 1.39
C THR A 377 -5.23 15.28 1.02
N TYR A 378 -4.26 15.89 0.32
CA TYR A 378 -3.05 15.19 -0.11
C TYR A 378 -2.33 14.50 1.07
N ARG A 379 -2.25 15.18 2.21
CA ARG A 379 -1.53 14.71 3.41
C ARG A 379 -2.15 13.47 4.05
N GLU A 380 -3.44 13.24 3.85
CA GLU A 380 -4.17 12.10 4.41
C GLU A 380 -4.25 10.93 3.43
N THR A 381 -3.66 11.06 2.24
CA THR A 381 -3.65 10.03 1.21
C THR A 381 -2.35 9.25 1.17
N GLU A 382 -2.40 8.04 0.63
CA GLU A 382 -1.23 7.25 0.24
C GLU A 382 -1.14 7.06 -1.28
N HIS A 383 0.01 6.59 -1.75
CA HIS A 383 0.22 6.30 -3.17
C HIS A 383 -0.64 5.12 -3.61
N ALA A 384 -1.40 5.29 -4.70
CA ALA A 384 -2.40 4.31 -5.16
C ALA A 384 -1.88 3.33 -6.24
N GLY A 385 -0.56 3.26 -6.45
CA GLY A 385 0.08 2.52 -7.53
C GLY A 385 0.14 3.30 -8.84
N GLY A 386 0.94 2.84 -9.79
CA GLY A 386 1.21 3.57 -11.03
C GLY A 386 1.97 4.89 -10.78
N SER A 387 1.55 5.95 -11.46
CA SER A 387 2.15 7.29 -11.36
C SER A 387 2.18 7.84 -9.92
N GLY A 388 3.21 8.61 -9.57
CA GLY A 388 3.39 9.25 -8.26
C GLY A 388 2.21 10.13 -7.81
N LYS A 389 1.46 10.64 -8.79
CA LYS A 389 0.30 11.52 -8.58
C LYS A 389 -1.00 10.79 -8.23
N ASN A 390 -1.02 9.45 -8.34
CA ASN A 390 -2.17 8.65 -7.96
C ASN A 390 -2.28 8.56 -6.44
N ARG A 391 -3.36 9.09 -5.87
CA ARG A 391 -3.59 9.18 -4.43
C ARG A 391 -4.82 8.40 -4.01
N LEU A 392 -4.73 7.72 -2.87
CA LEU A 392 -5.81 6.97 -2.25
C LEU A 392 -6.05 7.48 -0.83
N PHE A 393 -7.29 7.86 -0.53
CA PHE A 393 -7.81 7.89 0.83
C PHE A 393 -8.65 6.63 1.07
N ASP A 394 -8.34 5.89 2.12
CA ASP A 394 -9.16 4.77 2.59
C ASP A 394 -9.25 4.82 4.11
N GLY A 395 -10.33 5.41 4.61
CA GLY A 395 -10.48 5.75 6.03
C GLY A 395 -11.93 5.81 6.47
N VAL A 396 -12.15 6.01 7.77
CA VAL A 396 -13.48 6.06 8.38
C VAL A 396 -13.78 7.46 8.91
N ILE A 397 -14.97 7.96 8.61
CA ILE A 397 -15.54 9.17 9.21
C ILE A 397 -16.76 8.81 10.05
N THR A 398 -17.17 9.70 10.95
CA THR A 398 -18.43 9.58 11.68
C THR A 398 -19.35 10.72 11.29
N LEU A 399 -20.54 10.40 10.78
CA LEU A 399 -21.56 11.40 10.47
C LEU A 399 -22.67 11.33 11.52
N PRO A 400 -23.10 12.47 12.10
CA PRO A 400 -24.33 12.54 12.89
C PRO A 400 -25.57 12.33 11.99
N PRO A 401 -26.78 12.21 12.59
CA PRO A 401 -28.01 12.26 11.81
C PRO A 401 -28.10 13.58 11.06
N GLY A 402 -28.50 13.53 9.78
CA GLY A 402 -28.55 14.70 8.91
C GLY A 402 -28.65 14.32 7.43
N SER A 403 -28.73 15.34 6.59
CA SER A 403 -28.70 15.24 5.14
C SER A 403 -27.35 15.73 4.62
N TYR A 404 -26.73 14.98 3.72
CA TYR A 404 -25.39 15.26 3.21
C TYR A 404 -25.37 15.18 1.69
N ILE A 405 -24.48 15.96 1.08
CA ILE A 405 -24.14 15.84 -0.33
C ILE A 405 -22.70 15.35 -0.43
N VAL A 406 -22.51 14.21 -1.09
CA VAL A 406 -21.18 13.68 -1.44
C VAL A 406 -20.84 14.20 -2.82
N HIS A 407 -19.65 14.78 -2.95
CA HIS A 407 -19.19 15.38 -4.19
C HIS A 407 -17.89 14.73 -4.67
N TYR A 408 -17.67 14.77 -5.98
CA TYR A 408 -16.38 14.48 -6.58
C TYR A 408 -16.15 15.33 -7.82
N LYS A 409 -14.91 15.78 -8.01
CA LYS A 409 -14.49 16.47 -9.23
C LYS A 409 -13.17 15.94 -9.76
N THR A 410 -12.97 16.11 -11.07
CA THR A 410 -11.70 15.92 -11.78
C THR A 410 -11.30 17.20 -12.51
N ASP A 411 -10.02 17.32 -12.85
CA ASP A 411 -9.51 18.36 -13.75
C ASP A 411 -9.42 17.89 -15.21
N ASP A 412 -8.66 18.62 -16.04
CA ASP A 412 -8.58 18.44 -17.49
C ASP A 412 -7.65 17.29 -17.92
N SER A 413 -7.17 16.45 -16.98
CA SER A 413 -6.28 15.35 -17.33
C SER A 413 -6.32 14.17 -16.37
N HIS A 414 -5.89 12.99 -16.86
CA HIS A 414 -5.55 11.81 -16.05
C HIS A 414 -6.71 11.21 -15.26
N SER A 415 -7.83 11.03 -15.94
CA SER A 415 -9.04 10.45 -15.39
C SER A 415 -9.32 9.03 -15.91
N TYR A 416 -10.48 8.47 -15.55
CA TYR A 416 -10.87 7.13 -15.96
C TYR A 416 -10.98 7.01 -17.49
N LYS A 417 -10.09 6.18 -18.06
CA LYS A 417 -9.89 5.89 -19.51
C LYS A 417 -9.03 6.90 -20.27
N GLU A 418 -8.67 8.03 -19.68
CA GLU A 418 -7.86 9.08 -20.31
C GLU A 418 -6.61 9.40 -19.48
N TRP A 419 -5.85 8.36 -19.15
CA TRP A 419 -4.65 8.47 -18.32
C TRP A 419 -3.49 9.10 -19.09
N ASN A 420 -2.95 10.22 -18.61
CA ASN A 420 -1.71 10.81 -19.17
C ASN A 420 -0.42 10.19 -18.57
N SER A 421 -0.57 9.27 -17.62
CA SER A 421 0.52 8.52 -16.98
C SER A 421 0.02 7.13 -16.54
N THR A 422 0.88 6.29 -15.95
CA THR A 422 0.48 4.95 -15.51
C THR A 422 -0.69 5.02 -14.52
N PRO A 423 -1.83 4.34 -14.77
CA PRO A 423 -3.04 4.43 -13.96
C PRO A 423 -2.85 3.86 -12.55
N PRO A 424 -3.71 4.21 -11.59
CA PRO A 424 -3.75 3.56 -10.29
C PRO A 424 -4.15 2.09 -10.43
N ARG A 425 -3.82 1.26 -9.43
CA ARG A 425 -4.10 -0.19 -9.45
C ARG A 425 -5.57 -0.53 -9.74
N ASN A 426 -6.50 0.29 -9.24
CA ASN A 426 -7.93 0.10 -9.43
C ASN A 426 -8.56 1.31 -10.13
N GLY A 427 -8.10 1.64 -11.34
CA GLY A 427 -8.55 2.81 -12.09
C GLY A 427 -10.07 2.93 -12.30
N LYS A 428 -10.82 1.81 -12.31
CA LYS A 428 -12.30 1.86 -12.36
C LYS A 428 -12.95 2.51 -11.11
N MET A 429 -12.20 2.65 -10.02
CA MET A 429 -12.64 3.29 -8.77
C MET A 429 -12.21 4.77 -8.69
N TRP A 430 -11.61 5.35 -9.75
CA TRP A 430 -11.30 6.78 -9.80
C TRP A 430 -12.55 7.60 -9.51
N GLY A 431 -12.53 8.36 -8.42
CA GLY A 431 -13.74 8.85 -7.77
C GLY A 431 -13.81 8.57 -6.26
N ILE A 432 -15.03 8.63 -5.71
CA ILE A 432 -15.32 8.39 -4.29
C ILE A 432 -16.42 7.33 -4.12
N THR A 433 -16.23 6.46 -3.13
CA THR A 433 -17.23 5.49 -2.69
C THR A 433 -17.39 5.58 -1.18
N LEU A 434 -18.65 5.56 -0.71
CA LEU A 434 -19.01 5.59 0.70
C LEU A 434 -19.68 4.27 1.10
N TYR A 435 -19.16 3.64 2.14
CA TYR A 435 -19.66 2.38 2.69
C TYR A 435 -20.11 2.55 4.13
N PRO A 436 -21.25 1.98 4.55
CA PRO A 436 -21.59 1.91 5.96
C PRO A 436 -20.67 0.88 6.63
N MET A 437 -20.10 1.23 7.79
CA MET A 437 -19.27 0.29 8.57
C MET A 437 -20.10 -0.76 9.32
N ASN A 438 -21.39 -0.48 9.51
CA ASN A 438 -22.35 -1.40 10.10
C ASN A 438 -23.41 -1.75 9.04
N LYS A 439 -23.64 -3.03 8.78
CA LYS A 439 -24.67 -3.51 7.85
C LYS A 439 -26.09 -3.05 8.19
N ASN A 440 -26.34 -2.72 9.47
CA ASN A 440 -27.63 -2.23 9.96
C ASN A 440 -27.69 -0.69 10.04
N GLN A 441 -26.66 0.01 9.56
CA GLN A 441 -26.61 1.47 9.57
C GLN A 441 -27.83 2.03 8.84
N LYS A 442 -28.64 2.84 9.54
CA LYS A 442 -29.77 3.54 8.93
C LYS A 442 -29.29 4.76 8.16
N ALA A 443 -28.83 4.54 6.94
CA ALA A 443 -28.53 5.58 5.98
C ALA A 443 -28.96 5.15 4.58
N GLU A 444 -29.37 6.09 3.75
CA GLU A 444 -29.85 5.81 2.40
C GLU A 444 -29.44 6.89 1.41
N LYS A 445 -29.22 6.49 0.17
CA LYS A 445 -29.03 7.42 -0.94
C LYS A 445 -30.33 8.20 -1.17
N ALA A 446 -30.21 9.49 -1.44
CA ALA A 446 -31.32 10.36 -1.80
C ALA A 446 -31.00 11.17 -3.06
N ASP A 447 -32.03 11.71 -3.68
CA ASP A 447 -31.88 12.70 -4.73
C ASP A 447 -31.36 14.01 -4.11
N VAL A 448 -30.32 14.60 -4.70
CA VAL A 448 -29.76 15.86 -4.20
C VAL A 448 -30.83 16.95 -4.17
N ALA A 449 -31.71 16.98 -5.18
CA ALA A 449 -32.79 17.97 -5.26
C ALA A 449 -33.82 17.84 -4.13
N SER A 450 -33.94 16.66 -3.49
CA SER A 450 -34.81 16.48 -2.33
C SER A 450 -34.12 16.76 -0.99
N LEU A 451 -32.81 16.98 -0.98
CA LEU A 451 -32.04 17.30 0.22
C LEU A 451 -31.76 18.78 0.37
N THR A 452 -31.70 19.51 -0.74
CA THR A 452 -31.64 20.97 -0.74
C THR A 452 -32.91 21.49 -0.06
N PRO A 453 -32.83 21.99 1.18
CA PRO A 453 -34.05 22.23 1.95
C PRO A 453 -34.74 23.52 1.50
N ASP A 454 -35.98 23.73 1.95
CA ASP A 454 -36.73 24.99 1.78
C ASP A 454 -35.97 26.22 2.33
N VAL A 455 -34.85 26.03 3.05
CA VAL A 455 -33.92 27.10 3.39
C VAL A 455 -33.19 27.69 2.18
N ILE A 456 -33.03 27.01 1.05
CA ILE A 456 -32.44 27.65 -0.14
C ILE A 456 -33.50 28.51 -0.86
N ILE A 457 -33.49 29.80 -0.56
CA ILE A 457 -34.42 30.79 -1.13
C ILE A 457 -34.17 30.96 -2.63
N ALA A 458 -32.90 31.04 -3.03
CA ALA A 458 -32.51 31.14 -4.42
C ALA A 458 -31.08 30.64 -4.62
N GLU A 459 -30.84 30.01 -5.77
CA GLU A 459 -29.54 29.51 -6.18
C GLU A 459 -29.36 29.81 -7.66
N LEU A 460 -28.22 30.43 -7.99
CA LEU A 460 -27.73 30.72 -9.33
C LEU A 460 -26.24 30.33 -9.37
N THR A 461 -25.97 29.03 -9.26
CA THR A 461 -24.61 28.45 -9.25
C THR A 461 -24.28 27.82 -10.60
N ARG A 462 -23.02 27.43 -10.79
CA ARG A 462 -22.50 26.84 -12.03
C ARG A 462 -22.65 27.77 -13.24
N ALA A 463 -22.54 29.08 -13.01
CA ALA A 463 -22.61 30.08 -14.07
C ALA A 463 -21.46 29.90 -15.07
N ARG A 464 -21.78 29.89 -16.36
CA ARG A 464 -20.83 29.80 -17.50
C ARG A 464 -20.53 31.18 -18.07
N ASN A 465 -19.62 31.28 -19.04
CA ASN A 465 -19.26 32.54 -19.69
C ASN A 465 -20.46 33.28 -20.26
N ASP A 466 -20.40 34.62 -20.20
CA ASP A 466 -21.39 35.55 -20.78
C ASP A 466 -22.84 35.34 -20.28
N GLU A 467 -23.03 34.78 -19.09
CA GLU A 467 -24.35 34.55 -18.52
C GLU A 467 -24.82 35.72 -17.64
N HIS A 468 -26.10 36.06 -17.78
CA HIS A 468 -26.82 36.90 -16.81
C HIS A 468 -27.98 36.11 -16.20
N LEU A 469 -27.66 35.37 -15.14
CA LEU A 469 -28.62 34.56 -14.41
C LEU A 469 -29.49 35.44 -13.50
N ARG A 470 -30.77 35.08 -13.38
CA ARG A 470 -31.72 35.75 -12.49
C ARG A 470 -32.79 34.81 -11.97
N LYS A 471 -33.14 34.96 -10.70
CA LYS A 471 -34.24 34.22 -10.07
C LYS A 471 -35.03 35.16 -9.17
N ARG A 472 -36.35 35.18 -9.36
CA ARG A 472 -37.27 35.92 -8.49
C ARG A 472 -37.62 35.07 -7.27
N PHE A 473 -37.71 35.71 -6.10
CA PHE A 473 -38.19 35.11 -4.87
C PHE A 473 -39.01 36.12 -4.04
N SER A 474 -39.72 35.63 -3.04
CA SER A 474 -40.53 36.46 -2.13
C SER A 474 -40.24 36.11 -0.68
N ILE A 475 -40.25 37.13 0.16
CA ILE A 475 -40.11 37.05 1.61
C ILE A 475 -41.46 37.51 2.20
N ASP A 476 -42.10 36.65 2.98
CA ASP A 476 -43.44 36.89 3.57
C ASP A 476 -43.36 37.59 4.94
N LYS A 477 -42.30 37.31 5.70
CA LYS A 477 -41.97 37.94 6.98
C LYS A 477 -40.50 38.33 7.01
N ARG A 478 -40.14 39.30 7.86
CA ARG A 478 -38.74 39.71 8.07
C ARG A 478 -37.86 38.49 8.33
N THR A 479 -36.87 38.27 7.48
CA THR A 479 -36.09 37.02 7.42
C THR A 479 -34.61 37.32 7.39
N VAL A 480 -33.82 36.66 8.24
CA VAL A 480 -32.36 36.69 8.18
C VAL A 480 -31.89 35.68 7.15
N VAL A 481 -30.98 36.09 6.27
CA VAL A 481 -30.46 35.25 5.18
C VAL A 481 -28.93 35.26 5.17
N ARG A 482 -28.33 34.10 4.91
CA ARG A 482 -26.91 33.95 4.59
C ARG A 482 -26.75 33.93 3.07
N ILE A 483 -25.81 34.71 2.56
CA ILE A 483 -25.48 34.80 1.14
C ILE A 483 -24.07 34.28 0.97
N VAL A 484 -23.92 33.24 0.16
CA VAL A 484 -22.63 32.73 -0.28
C VAL A 484 -22.51 33.02 -1.77
N ALA A 485 -21.49 33.76 -2.18
CA ALA A 485 -21.24 34.02 -3.60
C ALA A 485 -19.76 33.90 -3.93
N LEU A 486 -19.45 33.24 -5.04
CA LEU A 486 -18.11 33.16 -5.63
C LEU A 486 -18.12 33.87 -6.97
N GLY A 487 -17.02 34.49 -7.36
CA GLY A 487 -16.87 35.14 -8.65
C GLY A 487 -15.46 35.68 -8.90
N GLU A 488 -15.20 36.18 -10.10
CA GLU A 488 -13.91 36.75 -10.49
C GLU A 488 -13.84 38.22 -10.11
N GLY A 489 -12.72 38.64 -9.52
CA GLY A 489 -12.41 40.05 -9.35
C GLY A 489 -10.92 40.30 -9.20
N ASP A 490 -10.46 41.45 -9.68
CA ASP A 490 -9.09 41.94 -9.51
C ASP A 490 -9.08 43.47 -9.42
N TRP A 491 -8.00 44.05 -8.90
CA TRP A 491 -7.79 45.51 -8.83
C TRP A 491 -8.96 46.30 -8.22
N ASP A 492 -9.57 45.77 -7.16
CA ASP A 492 -10.73 46.37 -6.48
C ASP A 492 -12.04 46.36 -7.28
N GLU A 493 -12.09 45.57 -8.35
CA GLU A 493 -13.23 45.39 -9.23
C GLU A 493 -13.73 43.93 -9.23
N MET A 494 -15.01 43.73 -9.52
CA MET A 494 -15.61 42.40 -9.70
C MET A 494 -16.09 42.29 -11.15
N TYR A 495 -15.68 41.21 -11.81
CA TYR A 495 -16.10 40.86 -13.17
C TYR A 495 -17.30 39.92 -13.11
N ASP A 496 -17.18 38.82 -12.36
CA ASP A 496 -18.29 37.92 -12.09
C ASP A 496 -18.82 38.15 -10.67
N TYR A 497 -20.09 38.48 -10.53
CA TYR A 497 -20.64 38.79 -9.21
C TYR A 497 -22.17 38.77 -9.16
N GLY A 498 -22.68 38.61 -7.93
CA GLY A 498 -24.11 38.66 -7.65
C GLY A 498 -24.59 39.94 -6.97
N TRP A 499 -25.89 40.22 -7.11
CA TRP A 499 -26.61 41.22 -6.31
C TRP A 499 -28.06 40.81 -6.09
N ILE A 500 -28.69 41.39 -5.06
CA ILE A 500 -30.12 41.23 -4.76
C ILE A 500 -30.79 42.58 -4.96
N GLU A 501 -31.84 42.61 -5.76
CA GLU A 501 -32.66 43.79 -6.04
C GLU A 501 -34.06 43.64 -5.44
N ASP A 502 -34.53 44.69 -4.77
CA ASP A 502 -35.93 44.82 -4.35
C ASP A 502 -36.77 45.23 -5.56
N ASN A 503 -37.75 44.40 -5.92
CA ASN A 503 -38.55 44.59 -7.14
C ASN A 503 -39.50 45.79 -7.07
N SER A 504 -39.81 46.31 -5.88
CA SER A 504 -40.71 47.45 -5.70
C SER A 504 -39.98 48.79 -5.79
N THR A 505 -38.74 48.84 -5.32
CA THR A 505 -37.94 50.06 -5.27
C THR A 505 -36.82 50.11 -6.31
N HIS A 506 -36.53 48.98 -6.97
CA HIS A 506 -35.38 48.77 -7.84
C HIS A 506 -34.02 49.05 -7.17
N ARG A 507 -33.98 49.02 -5.84
CA ARG A 507 -32.74 49.23 -5.08
C ARG A 507 -32.02 47.90 -4.90
N LYS A 508 -30.70 47.91 -5.12
CA LYS A 508 -29.82 46.81 -4.76
C LYS A 508 -29.67 46.78 -3.24
N VAL A 509 -30.36 45.87 -2.57
CA VAL A 509 -30.31 45.69 -1.11
C VAL A 509 -29.04 44.96 -0.67
N TRP A 510 -28.39 44.25 -1.59
CA TRP A 510 -27.08 43.65 -1.40
C TRP A 510 -26.34 43.53 -2.73
N ARG A 511 -25.01 43.62 -2.72
CA ARG A 511 -24.13 43.41 -3.89
C ARG A 511 -22.77 42.91 -3.43
N MET A 512 -22.25 41.87 -4.09
CA MET A 512 -20.87 41.42 -3.91
C MET A 512 -19.90 42.50 -4.41
N ARG A 513 -18.92 42.87 -3.57
CA ARG A 513 -17.90 43.89 -3.86
C ARG A 513 -16.55 43.33 -3.51
N TYR A 514 -15.52 43.61 -4.32
CA TYR A 514 -14.17 43.09 -4.13
C TYR A 514 -13.65 43.26 -2.70
N ARG A 515 -13.79 44.47 -2.12
CA ARG A 515 -13.35 44.78 -0.74
C ARG A 515 -13.99 43.93 0.35
N ASN A 516 -15.15 43.33 0.08
CA ASN A 516 -15.92 42.52 1.03
C ASN A 516 -15.85 41.03 0.67
N THR A 517 -14.76 40.62 0.00
CA THR A 517 -14.53 39.24 -0.40
C THR A 517 -13.18 38.75 0.10
N ASP A 518 -13.11 37.45 0.36
CA ASP A 518 -11.90 36.69 0.59
C ASP A 518 -11.46 35.98 -0.70
N ARG A 519 -10.25 35.42 -0.70
CA ARG A 519 -9.80 34.54 -1.80
C ARG A 519 -10.55 33.20 -1.72
N ALA A 520 -11.05 32.71 -2.84
CA ALA A 520 -11.83 31.47 -2.93
C ALA A 520 -11.00 30.21 -3.27
N GLY A 521 -9.68 30.29 -3.13
CA GLY A 521 -8.75 29.24 -3.58
C GLY A 521 -8.33 29.39 -5.05
N GLY A 522 -7.34 28.60 -5.49
CA GLY A 522 -6.79 28.70 -6.84
C GLY A 522 -6.11 30.04 -7.14
N ALA A 523 -6.48 30.66 -8.27
CA ALA A 523 -5.97 31.97 -8.70
C ALA A 523 -6.41 33.11 -7.74
N SER A 524 -5.60 34.16 -7.64
CA SER A 524 -5.88 35.30 -6.73
C SER A 524 -7.15 36.07 -7.07
N LYS A 525 -7.60 35.97 -8.32
CA LYS A 525 -8.81 36.57 -8.86
C LYS A 525 -10.10 35.84 -8.46
N ASN A 526 -9.98 34.63 -7.91
CA ASN A 526 -11.13 33.90 -7.39
C ASN A 526 -11.54 34.51 -6.05
N ARG A 527 -12.74 35.09 -6.01
CA ARG A 527 -13.28 35.80 -4.85
C ARG A 527 -14.46 35.04 -4.27
N LYS A 528 -14.60 35.07 -2.95
CA LYS A 528 -15.74 34.52 -2.21
C LYS A 528 -16.24 35.56 -1.21
N THR A 529 -17.55 35.62 -1.01
CA THR A 529 -18.16 36.27 0.13
C THR A 529 -19.12 35.31 0.82
N ASP A 530 -19.22 35.42 2.13
CA ASP A 530 -20.13 34.68 2.99
C ASP A 530 -20.63 35.66 4.04
N THR A 531 -21.89 36.10 3.91
CA THR A 531 -22.39 37.25 4.66
C THR A 531 -23.84 37.08 5.03
N ILE A 532 -24.23 37.70 6.14
CA ILE A 532 -25.59 37.62 6.68
C ILE A 532 -26.23 39.00 6.55
N ILE A 533 -27.44 39.04 6.01
CA ILE A 533 -28.28 40.24 5.96
C ILE A 533 -29.69 39.93 6.42
N THR A 534 -30.49 40.97 6.67
CA THR A 534 -31.93 40.84 6.91
C THR A 534 -32.68 41.37 5.70
N LEU A 535 -33.63 40.58 5.19
CA LEU A 535 -34.58 40.98 4.16
C LEU A 535 -35.94 41.25 4.81
N GLU A 536 -36.54 42.38 4.46
CA GLU A 536 -37.91 42.72 4.88
C GLU A 536 -38.94 41.95 4.01
N PRO A 537 -40.22 41.89 4.41
CA PRO A 537 -41.26 41.31 3.57
C PRO A 537 -41.33 42.02 2.21
N GLY A 538 -41.32 41.26 1.12
CA GLY A 538 -41.28 41.83 -0.22
C GLY A 538 -40.98 40.83 -1.33
N SER A 539 -40.91 41.33 -2.56
CA SER A 539 -40.48 40.56 -3.72
C SER A 539 -39.10 41.03 -4.18
N TYR A 540 -38.21 40.07 -4.40
CA TYR A 540 -36.81 40.30 -4.73
C TYR A 540 -36.42 39.55 -6.00
N THR A 541 -35.38 40.03 -6.68
CA THR A 541 -34.69 39.29 -7.74
C THR A 541 -33.22 39.18 -7.38
N VAL A 542 -32.70 37.95 -7.29
CA VAL A 542 -31.26 37.72 -7.26
C VAL A 542 -30.74 37.67 -8.68
N HIS A 543 -29.59 38.29 -8.89
CA HIS A 543 -28.87 38.30 -10.16
C HIS A 543 -27.46 37.77 -9.94
N TYR A 544 -26.91 37.15 -10.98
CA TYR A 544 -25.51 36.83 -11.10
C TYR A 544 -25.06 37.04 -12.54
N VAL A 545 -23.91 37.69 -12.74
CA VAL A 545 -23.35 37.95 -14.07
C VAL A 545 -21.94 37.41 -14.15
N THR A 546 -21.54 36.95 -15.33
CA THR A 546 -20.17 36.54 -15.67
C THR A 546 -19.66 37.24 -16.92
N ASP A 547 -18.34 37.32 -17.06
CA ASP A 547 -17.66 37.73 -18.30
C ASP A 547 -17.30 36.54 -19.21
N ASP A 548 -16.37 36.73 -20.15
CA ASP A 548 -16.05 35.81 -21.24
C ASP A 548 -14.91 34.82 -20.94
N SER A 549 -14.30 34.83 -19.74
CA SER A 549 -12.97 34.23 -19.59
C SER A 549 -12.75 33.29 -18.39
N HIS A 550 -13.59 33.30 -17.35
CA HIS A 550 -13.33 32.49 -16.15
C HIS A 550 -14.61 32.05 -15.42
N SER A 551 -15.18 30.93 -15.85
CA SER A 551 -16.47 30.48 -15.33
C SER A 551 -16.52 28.96 -15.10
N PHE A 552 -17.65 28.47 -14.61
CA PHE A 552 -17.83 27.05 -14.34
C PHE A 552 -17.60 26.20 -15.60
N ASN A 553 -16.69 25.23 -15.49
CA ASN A 553 -16.18 24.36 -16.56
C ASN A 553 -15.44 25.10 -17.71
N ASN A 554 -15.01 26.35 -17.52
CA ASN A 554 -14.15 27.06 -18.47
C ASN A 554 -13.25 28.08 -17.75
N TRP A 555 -12.15 27.60 -17.17
CA TRP A 555 -11.27 28.40 -16.33
C TRP A 555 -9.98 28.80 -17.06
N ASN A 556 -9.76 30.10 -17.33
CA ASN A 556 -8.48 30.58 -17.88
C ASN A 556 -7.30 30.61 -16.86
N ALA A 557 -7.53 30.18 -15.63
CA ALA A 557 -6.53 30.09 -14.56
C ALA A 557 -6.95 29.00 -13.55
N THR A 558 -6.14 28.71 -12.53
CA THR A 558 -6.50 27.70 -11.54
C THR A 558 -7.85 28.02 -10.88
N PRO A 559 -8.83 27.10 -10.94
CA PRO A 559 -10.19 27.33 -10.46
C PRO A 559 -10.26 27.53 -8.94
N PRO A 560 -11.35 28.12 -8.41
CA PRO A 560 -11.59 28.18 -6.97
C PRO A 560 -11.68 26.78 -6.34
N ASP A 561 -11.60 26.71 -5.01
CA ASP A 561 -11.69 25.45 -4.27
C ASP A 561 -13.05 24.77 -4.45
N GLN A 562 -14.11 25.56 -4.63
CA GLN A 562 -15.51 25.11 -4.82
C GLN A 562 -16.08 25.65 -6.14
N PRO A 563 -15.60 25.17 -7.31
CA PRO A 563 -15.96 25.73 -8.63
C PRO A 563 -17.46 25.58 -8.95
N TYR A 564 -18.11 24.54 -8.45
CA TYR A 564 -19.55 24.34 -8.59
C TYR A 564 -20.40 25.43 -7.92
N MET A 565 -19.83 26.20 -6.98
CA MET A 565 -20.51 27.35 -6.36
C MET A 565 -20.25 28.68 -7.09
N TRP A 566 -19.57 28.67 -8.25
CA TRP A 566 -19.40 29.88 -9.06
C TRP A 566 -20.76 30.46 -9.42
N GLY A 567 -21.10 31.60 -8.82
CA GLY A 567 -22.49 31.98 -8.65
C GLY A 567 -22.84 32.54 -7.29
N ILE A 568 -24.13 32.48 -6.96
CA ILE A 568 -24.70 32.97 -5.71
C ILE A 568 -25.79 32.02 -5.19
N THR A 569 -25.73 31.74 -3.89
CA THR A 569 -26.75 31.00 -3.15
C THR A 569 -27.22 31.82 -1.95
N ILE A 570 -28.53 31.85 -1.74
CA ILE A 570 -29.20 32.54 -0.63
C ILE A 570 -29.88 31.50 0.24
N TYR A 571 -29.40 31.39 1.47
CA TYR A 571 -29.97 30.53 2.51
C TYR A 571 -30.80 31.38 3.47
N LYS A 572 -32.00 30.92 3.78
CA LYS A 572 -32.77 31.34 4.95
C LYS A 572 -32.05 30.81 6.18
N ILE A 573 -31.85 31.67 7.17
CA ILE A 573 -31.41 31.25 8.50
C ILE A 573 -32.68 31.16 9.34
N GLU A 574 -33.01 29.97 9.81
CA GLU A 574 -34.12 29.82 10.77
C GLU A 574 -33.64 30.24 12.16
N ASP A 575 -34.51 30.93 12.90
CA ASP A 575 -34.32 31.26 14.31
C ASP A 575 -34.55 30.03 15.21
#